data_AF-M3C3Z1-F1
#
_entry.id   AF-M3C3Z1-F1
#
_cell.length_a   1.000
_cell.length_b   1.000
_cell.length_c   1.000
_cell.angle_alpha   90.00
_cell.angle_beta   90.00
_cell.angle_gamma   90.00
#
_symmetry.space_group_name_H-M   'P 1'
#
loop_
_entity.id
_entity.type
_entity.pdbx_description
1 polymer ?
#
loop_
_entity_poly.entity_id
_entity_poly.type
_entity_poly.pdbx_seq_one_letter_code
_entity_poly.pdbx_strand_id
1 'polypeptide(L)'
;MSTHLLVDPQPYATTHGKFDLVKLQRVVDGTLPHTELSREEKVYIAQHFAGSARSIGRLLGVTEKTVSRWKEDADKRPGQGEDRPPEQDGDGR
;
A
#
# COMPACT_ATOMS: atom_id res chain seq x y z
N MET A 1 21.06 -21.19 -10.21
CA MET A 1 19.85 -21.65 -9.50
C MET A 1 19.42 -20.53 -8.55
N SER A 2 18.84 -19.45 -9.09
CA SER A 2 18.44 -18.29 -8.30
C SER A 2 16.95 -18.40 -7.98
N THR A 3 16.63 -18.61 -6.72
CA THR A 3 15.27 -18.59 -6.20
C THR A 3 14.70 -17.18 -6.30
N HIS A 4 13.91 -16.93 -7.34
CA HIS A 4 12.96 -15.82 -7.35
C HIS A 4 11.99 -16.07 -6.19
N LEU A 5 12.14 -15.32 -5.09
CA LEU A 5 11.08 -15.13 -4.11
C LEU A 5 9.99 -14.31 -4.81
N LEU A 6 9.14 -15.00 -5.58
CA LEU A 6 7.79 -14.53 -5.85
C LEU A 6 7.12 -14.39 -4.49
N VAL A 7 7.04 -13.15 -4.00
CA VAL A 7 6.12 -12.78 -2.92
C VAL A 7 4.73 -12.88 -3.54
N ASP A 8 4.24 -14.12 -3.63
CA ASP A 8 2.85 -14.42 -3.89
C ASP A 8 2.07 -13.85 -2.69
N PRO A 9 1.24 -12.80 -2.86
CA PRO A 9 0.42 -12.31 -1.77
C PRO A 9 -0.54 -13.44 -1.41
N GLN A 10 -0.19 -14.18 -0.36
CA GLN A 10 -0.98 -15.31 0.12
C GLN A 10 -2.44 -14.84 0.27
N PRO A 11 -3.42 -15.44 -0.41
CA PRO A 11 -4.80 -14.95 -0.46
C PRO A 11 -5.54 -14.97 0.89
N TYR A 12 -4.87 -15.46 1.94
CA TYR A 12 -5.35 -15.58 3.30
C TYR A 12 -4.46 -14.82 4.32
N ALA A 13 -3.50 -14.02 3.85
CA ALA A 13 -2.70 -13.21 4.75
C ALA A 13 -3.61 -12.21 5.47
N THR A 14 -3.77 -12.41 6.77
CA THR A 14 -4.49 -11.47 7.65
C THR A 14 -3.59 -10.34 8.11
N THR A 15 -2.29 -10.39 7.81
CA THR A 15 -1.30 -9.38 8.19
C THR A 15 -0.39 -8.99 7.03
N HIS A 16 0.02 -7.73 7.00
CA HIS A 16 1.05 -7.21 6.11
C HIS A 16 2.12 -6.48 6.94
N GLY A 17 3.26 -7.14 7.15
CA GLY A 17 4.26 -6.69 8.11
C GLY A 17 3.69 -6.67 9.53
N LYS A 18 3.57 -5.49 10.13
CA LYS A 18 2.98 -5.28 11.47
C LYS A 18 1.48 -4.92 11.45
N PHE A 19 0.88 -4.79 10.27
CA PHE A 19 -0.50 -4.33 10.12
C PHE A 19 -1.47 -5.50 10.02
N ASP A 20 -2.58 -5.45 10.76
CA ASP A 20 -3.68 -6.42 10.69
C ASP A 20 -4.66 -6.00 9.59
N LEU A 21 -4.62 -6.68 8.45
CA LEU A 21 -5.44 -6.39 7.28
C LEU A 21 -6.94 -6.60 7.57
N VAL A 22 -7.31 -7.52 8.45
CA VAL A 22 -8.71 -7.75 8.84
C VAL A 22 -9.23 -6.55 9.62
N LYS A 23 -8.45 -6.05 10.57
CA LYS A 23 -8.80 -4.84 11.32
C LYS A 23 -8.96 -3.63 10.40
N LEU A 24 -8.03 -3.44 9.46
CA LEU A 24 -8.12 -2.35 8.49
C LEU A 24 -9.34 -2.48 7.59
N GLN A 25 -9.62 -3.68 7.07
CA GLN A 25 -10.79 -3.96 6.24
C GLN A 25 -12.08 -3.69 7.01
N ARG A 26 -12.17 -4.07 8.29
CA ARG A 26 -13.34 -3.78 9.12
C ARG A 26 -13.61 -2.29 9.31
N VAL A 27 -12.56 -1.46 9.38
CA VAL A 27 -12.71 0.00 9.42
C VAL A 27 -13.14 0.55 8.07
N VAL A 28 -12.59 0.02 6.99
CA VAL A 28 -13.02 0.35 5.63
C VAL A 28 -14.50 0.05 5.42
N ASP A 29 -14.95 -1.13 5.87
CA ASP A 29 -16.33 -1.58 5.77
C ASP A 29 -17.27 -0.86 6.76
N GLY A 30 -16.73 0.01 7.63
CA GLY A 30 -17.49 0.75 8.64
C GLY A 30 -17.97 -0.11 9.82
N THR A 31 -17.52 -1.36 9.92
CA THR A 31 -17.86 -2.28 11.03
C THR A 31 -17.00 -2.08 12.27
N LEU A 32 -15.93 -1.28 12.17
CA LEU A 32 -15.06 -0.88 13.27
C LEU A 32 -14.80 0.64 13.17
N PRO A 33 -14.84 1.40 14.27
CA PRO A 33 -14.58 2.84 14.21
C PRO A 33 -13.11 3.14 13.95
N HIS A 34 -12.84 4.22 13.22
CA HIS A 34 -11.48 4.67 12.89
C HIS A 34 -10.64 5.13 14.10
N THR A 35 -11.26 5.26 15.28
CA THR A 35 -10.56 5.55 16.55
C THR A 35 -9.72 4.37 17.03
N GLU A 36 -10.07 3.16 16.62
CA GLU A 36 -9.33 1.94 16.94
C GLU A 36 -8.03 1.81 16.13
N LEU A 37 -7.84 2.67 15.12
CA LEU A 37 -6.63 2.71 14.32
C LEU A 37 -5.60 3.68 14.90
N SER A 38 -4.39 3.17 15.05
CA SER A 38 -3.18 3.97 15.22
C SER A 38 -2.92 4.84 13.98
N ARG A 39 -2.07 5.85 14.16
CA ARG A 39 -1.68 6.74 13.05
C ARG A 39 -1.05 5.97 11.89
N GLU A 40 -0.23 4.96 12.18
CA GLU A 40 0.46 4.17 11.16
C GLU A 40 -0.51 3.33 10.33
N GLU A 41 -1.52 2.73 10.99
CA GLU A 41 -2.61 2.00 10.32
C GLU A 41 -3.44 2.92 9.41
N LYS A 42 -3.72 4.16 9.85
CA LYS A 42 -4.41 5.16 9.03
C LYS A 42 -3.60 5.55 7.80
N VAL A 43 -2.29 5.73 7.95
CA VAL A 43 -1.38 5.99 6.83
C VAL A 43 -1.38 4.80 5.87
N TYR A 44 -1.32 3.57 6.39
CA TYR A 44 -1.35 2.36 5.55
C TYR A 44 -2.63 2.30 4.70
N ILE A 45 -3.81 2.51 5.28
CA ILE A 45 -5.08 2.56 4.52
C ILE A 45 -5.02 3.66 3.46
N ALA A 46 -4.51 4.85 3.81
CA ALA A 46 -4.41 5.94 2.85
C ALA A 46 -3.52 5.62 1.64
N GLN A 47 -2.46 4.83 1.83
CA GLN A 47 -1.50 4.49 0.79
C GLN A 47 -1.93 3.30 -0.07
N HIS A 48 -2.55 2.29 0.53
CA HIS A 48 -2.86 1.03 -0.15
C HIS A 48 -4.32 0.91 -0.61
N PHE A 49 -5.25 1.70 -0.07
CA PHE A 49 -6.67 1.59 -0.40
C PHE A 49 -7.02 2.38 -1.67
N ALA A 50 -7.71 1.72 -2.60
CA ALA A 50 -8.23 2.34 -3.81
C ALA A 50 -9.40 3.27 -3.47
N GLY A 51 -9.17 4.57 -3.51
CA GLY A 51 -10.18 5.56 -3.18
C GLY A 51 -9.69 7.00 -3.30
N SER A 52 -10.63 7.94 -3.42
CA SER A 52 -10.32 9.36 -3.40
C SER A 52 -9.82 9.79 -2.01
N ALA A 53 -8.91 10.77 -1.97
CA ALA A 53 -8.40 11.31 -0.71
C ALA A 53 -9.54 11.85 0.19
N ARG A 54 -10.60 12.39 -0.42
CA ARG A 54 -11.80 12.85 0.27
C ARG A 54 -12.57 11.73 0.94
N SER A 55 -12.82 10.63 0.24
CA SER A 55 -13.56 9.48 0.78
C SER A 55 -12.79 8.83 1.92
N ILE A 56 -11.48 8.62 1.73
CA ILE A 56 -10.59 8.05 2.74
C ILE A 56 -10.48 8.99 3.95
N GLY A 57 -10.42 10.31 3.74
CA GLY A 57 -10.36 11.28 4.83
C GLY A 57 -11.58 11.20 5.75
N ARG A 58 -12.78 11.13 5.15
CA ARG A 58 -14.03 10.93 5.91
C ARG A 58 -14.02 9.62 6.70
N LEU A 59 -13.53 8.55 6.08
CA LEU A 59 -13.45 7.22 6.70
C LEU A 59 -12.53 7.20 7.92
N LEU A 60 -11.36 7.84 7.81
CA LEU A 60 -10.31 7.83 8.85
C LEU A 60 -10.44 8.97 9.89
N GLY A 61 -11.40 9.87 9.69
CA GLY A 61 -11.59 11.06 10.53
C GLY A 61 -10.50 12.12 10.34
N VAL A 62 -9.93 12.23 9.14
CA VAL A 62 -8.84 13.19 8.83
C VAL A 62 -9.19 14.05 7.61
N THR A 63 -8.45 15.14 7.43
CA THR A 63 -8.66 16.01 6.27
C THR A 63 -8.14 15.40 4.98
N GLU A 64 -8.80 15.71 3.87
CA GLU A 64 -8.37 15.30 2.51
C GLU A 64 -6.91 15.71 2.22
N LYS A 65 -6.50 16.89 2.67
CA LYS A 65 -5.12 17.39 2.54
C LYS A 65 -4.11 16.47 3.25
N THR A 66 -4.48 15.94 4.40
CA THR A 66 -3.64 14.99 5.16
C THR A 66 -3.48 13.68 4.41
N VAL A 67 -4.58 13.15 3.86
CA VAL A 67 -4.55 11.91 3.06
C VAL A 67 -3.73 12.08 1.79
N SER A 68 -3.89 13.21 1.09
CA SER A 68 -3.14 13.50 -0.14
C SER A 68 -1.64 13.52 0.14
N ARG A 69 -1.22 14.17 1.22
CA ARG A 69 0.19 14.17 1.65
C ARG A 69 0.71 12.76 1.93
N TRP A 70 -0.07 11.91 2.62
CA TRP A 70 0.34 10.53 2.89
C TRP A 70 0.48 9.67 1.63
N LYS A 71 -0.36 9.92 0.62
CA LYS A 71 -0.24 9.28 -0.70
C LYS A 71 1.01 9.74 -1.44
N GLU A 72 1.27 11.05 -1.48
CA GLU A 72 2.49 11.60 -2.09
C GLU A 72 3.78 11.07 -1.42
N ASP A 73 3.77 10.91 -0.09
CA ASP A 73 4.89 10.31 0.65
C ASP A 73 5.11 8.82 0.31
N ALA A 74 4.08 8.10 -0.16
CA ALA A 74 4.22 6.73 -0.65
C ALA A 74 4.86 6.69 -2.04
N ASP A 75 4.41 7.57 -2.94
CA ASP A 75 4.99 7.72 -4.29
C ASP A 75 6.46 8.17 -4.25
N LYS A 76 6.87 8.92 -3.22
CA LYS A 76 8.27 9.34 -3.03
C LYS A 76 9.22 8.24 -2.58
N ARG A 77 8.77 7.00 -2.31
CA ARG A 77 9.68 5.87 -2.09
C ARG A 77 10.22 5.40 -3.45
N PRO A 78 11.50 5.64 -3.78
CA PRO A 78 12.06 5.21 -5.04
C PRO A 78 12.34 3.71 -4.94
N GLY A 79 11.57 2.90 -5.64
CA GLY A 79 11.77 1.45 -5.64
C GLY A 79 10.94 0.66 -6.65
N GLN A 80 10.22 1.32 -7.56
CA GLN A 80 9.51 0.65 -8.64
C GLN A 80 9.61 1.47 -9.94
N GLY A 81 10.83 1.83 -10.29
CA GLY A 81 11.18 2.32 -11.62
C GLY A 81 12.09 1.29 -12.29
N GLU A 82 11.65 0.76 -13.42
CA GLU A 82 12.43 0.10 -14.47
C GLU A 82 13.27 -1.14 -14.08
N ASP A 83 12.70 -2.32 -14.33
CA ASP A 83 13.49 -3.46 -14.81
C ASP A 83 13.05 -3.74 -16.25
N ARG A 84 13.48 -2.87 -17.18
CA ARG A 84 13.57 -3.26 -18.59
C ARG A 84 14.86 -4.08 -18.71
N PRO A 85 14.81 -5.33 -19.19
CA PRO A 85 16.02 -6.09 -19.40
C PRO A 85 16.86 -5.37 -20.48
N PRO A 86 18.19 -5.26 -20.32
CA PRO A 86 19.05 -4.82 -21.41
C PRO A 86 18.91 -5.85 -22.55
N GLU A 87 18.42 -5.38 -23.69
CA GLU A 87 18.44 -6.12 -24.95
C GLU A 87 19.91 -6.45 -25.23
N GLN A 88 20.26 -7.74 -25.11
CA GLN A 88 21.58 -8.22 -25.47
C GLN A 88 21.68 -8.20 -26.99
N ASP A 89 22.25 -7.12 -27.53
CA ASP A 89 22.78 -7.12 -28.88
C ASP A 89 23.98 -8.08 -28.91
N GLY A 90 23.69 -9.34 -29.20
CA GLY A 90 24.67 -10.27 -29.71
C GLY A 90 25.04 -9.85 -31.12
N ASP A 91 26.27 -9.39 -31.32
CA ASP A 91 26.92 -9.50 -32.62
C ASP A 91 28.31 -10.07 -32.42
N GLY A 92 28.43 -11.34 -32.80
CA GLY A 92 29.70 -12.04 -32.85
C GLY A 92 30.48 -11.62 -34.08
N ARG A 93 31.76 -11.33 -33.87
CA ARG A 93 32.80 -11.60 -34.85
C ARG A 93 34.18 -11.70 -34.23
#